data_AF-A0AAV8VZ13-F1
#
_entry.id   AF-A0AAV8VZ13-F1
#
_cell.length_a   1.000
_cell.length_b   1.000
_cell.length_c   1.000
_cell.angle_alpha   90.00
_cell.angle_beta   90.00
_cell.angle_gamma   90.00
#
_symmetry.space_group_name_H-M   'P 1'
#
loop_
_entity.id
_entity.type
_entity.pdbx_description
1 polymer ?
#
loop_
_entity_poly.entity_id
_entity_poly.type
_entity_poly.pdbx_seq_one_letter_code
_entity_poly.pdbx_strand_id
1 'polypeptide(L)' 'MIVWFDITLFTSSQTALRAISSQRTRSMLVQECGDALESLARQKEVRLVWVPGHMAIPGNRER' A
#
# COMPACT_ATOMS: atom_id res chain seq x y z
N MET A 1 -21.27 3.84 11.88
CA MET A 1 -20.48 4.84 11.13
C MET A 1 -19.58 4.10 10.17
N ILE A 2 -19.75 4.28 8.85
CA ILE A 2 -18.81 3.77 7.85
C ILE A 2 -17.82 4.91 7.61
N VAL A 3 -16.53 4.67 7.89
CA VAL A 3 -15.46 5.62 7.60
C VAL A 3 -14.99 5.33 6.19
N TRP A 4 -15.16 6.29 5.28
CA TRP A 4 -14.67 6.18 3.90
C TRP A 4 -13.27 6.77 3.84
N PHE A 5 -12.33 6.02 3.28
CA PHE A 5 -10.98 6.49 2.97
C PHE A 5 -11.00 7.14 1.60
N ASP A 6 -10.35 8.28 1.45
CA ASP A 6 -10.19 8.93 0.15
C ASP A 6 -9.46 8.03 -0.85
N ILE A 7 -8.45 7.27 -0.40
CA ILE A 7 -7.66 6.37 -1.26
C ILE A 7 -7.37 5.06 -0.53
N THR A 8 -7.72 3.94 -1.16
CA THR A 8 -7.35 2.59 -0.68
C THR A 8 -6.52 1.86 -1.73
N LEU A 9 -5.33 1.42 -1.33
CA LEU A 9 -4.38 0.68 -2.15
C LEU A 9 -4.31 -0.77 -1.66
N PHE A 10 -4.46 -1.73 -2.57
CA PHE A 10 -4.42 -3.16 -2.26
C PHE A 10 -3.14 -3.78 -2.82
N THR A 11 -2.45 -4.60 -2.03
CA THR A 11 -1.28 -5.35 -2.48
C THR A 11 -1.27 -6.77 -1.95
N SER A 12 -0.92 -7.71 -2.82
CA SER A 12 -0.73 -9.11 -2.42
C SER A 12 0.66 -9.41 -1.85
N SER A 13 1.60 -8.47 -2.00
CA SER A 13 2.96 -8.60 -1.50
C SER A 13 3.05 -8.17 -0.03
N GLN A 14 2.94 -9.16 0.88
CA GLN A 14 3.11 -8.90 2.31
C GLN A 14 4.50 -8.34 2.62
N THR A 15 5.53 -8.78 1.88
CA THR A 15 6.91 -8.29 2.02
C THR A 15 7.03 -6.83 1.63
N ALA A 16 6.34 -6.39 0.56
CA ALA A 16 6.35 -4.98 0.17
C ALA A 16 5.73 -4.08 1.24
N LEU A 17 4.62 -4.53 1.86
CA LEU A 17 4.01 -3.80 2.98
C LEU A 17 4.96 -3.66 4.16
N ARG A 18 5.60 -4.76 4.56
CA ARG A 18 6.57 -4.74 5.67
C ARG A 18 7.76 -3.84 5.36
N ALA A 19 8.23 -3.85 4.12
CA ALA A 19 9.34 -2.99 3.69
C ALA A 19 8.97 -1.51 3.77
N ILE A 20 7.79 -1.13 3.26
CA ILE A 20 7.28 0.25 3.28
C ILE A 20 6.98 0.71 4.71
N SER A 21 6.42 -0.16 5.56
CA SER A 21 6.14 0.17 6.97
C SER A 21 7.38 0.15 7.87
N SER A 22 8.55 -0.24 7.36
CA SER A 22 9.78 -0.29 8.14
C SER A 22 10.38 1.11 8.28
N GLN A 23 10.70 1.52 9.51
CA GLN A 23 11.40 2.77 9.81
C GLN A 23 12.83 2.81 9.24
N ARG A 24 13.39 1.65 8.88
CA ARG A 24 14.73 1.55 8.28
C ARG A 24 14.66 0.68 7.04
N THR A 25 14.96 1.27 5.89
CA THR A 25 15.17 0.57 4.63
C THR A 25 16.45 1.11 3.98
N ARG A 26 17.21 0.22 3.31
CA ARG A 26 18.37 0.58 2.49
C ARG A 26 18.01 0.62 0.99
N SER A 27 16.77 0.27 0.65
CA SER A 27 16.27 0.30 -0.73
C SER A 27 15.72 1.68 -1.04
N MET A 28 16.34 2.35 -2.02
CA MET A 28 15.90 3.65 -2.53
C MET A 28 14.45 3.60 -3.03
N LEU A 29 14.07 2.53 -3.73
CA LEU A 29 12.70 2.35 -4.22
C LEU A 29 11.67 2.29 -3.07
N VAL A 30 12.00 1.61 -1.97
CA VAL A 30 11.10 1.53 -0.80
C VAL A 30 10.99 2.90 -0.12
N GLN A 31 12.08 3.68 -0.08
CA GLN A 31 12.06 5.07 0.43
C GLN A 31 11.16 5.95 -0.44
N GLU A 32 11.35 5.94 -1.76
CA GLU A 32 10.54 6.72 -2.70
C GLU A 32 9.05 6.37 -2.60
N CYS A 33 8.73 5.07 -2.44
CA CYS A 33 7.37 4.61 -2.21
C CYS A 33 6.80 5.14 -0.88
N GLY A 34 7.59 5.13 0.19
CA GLY A 34 7.23 5.72 1.48
C GLY A 34 6.96 7.21 1.37
N ASP A 35 7.88 7.96 0.77
CA ASP A 35 7.78 9.42 0.60
C ASP A 35 6.56 9.82 -0.25
N ALA A 36 6.27 9.05 -1.32
CA ALA A 36 5.09 9.26 -2.15
C ALA A 36 3.79 9.01 -1.36
N LEU A 37 3.73 7.93 -0.57
CA LEU A 37 2.59 7.63 0.29
C LEU A 37 2.40 8.68 1.37
N GLU A 38 3.49 9.17 1.99
CA GLU A 38 3.42 10.25 2.96
C GLU A 38 2.96 11.56 2.32
N SER A 39 3.42 11.87 1.11
CA SER A 39 2.97 13.04 0.36
C SER A 39 1.49 13.00 0.04
N LEU A 40 0.98 11.82 -0.29
CA LEU A 40 -0.44 11.58 -0.52
C LEU A 40 -1.24 11.67 0.79
N ALA A 41 -0.70 11.11 1.88
CA ALA A 41 -1.30 11.14 3.22
C ALA A 41 -1.40 12.55 3.81
N ARG A 42 -0.54 13.48 3.40
CA ARG A 42 -0.65 14.90 3.78
C ARG A 42 -1.91 15.57 3.22
N GLN A 43 -2.50 15.03 2.16
CA GLN A 43 -3.65 15.63 1.46
C GLN A 43 -4.94 14.82 1.64
N LYS A 44 -4.83 13.51 1.85
CA LYS A 44 -5.94 12.56 1.82
C LYS A 44 -5.73 11.43 2.83
N GLU A 45 -6.81 10.82 3.29
CA GLU A 45 -6.70 9.58 4.06
C GLU A 45 -6.31 8.41 3.14
N VAL A 46 -5.11 7.86 3.35
CA VAL A 46 -4.56 6.76 2.54
C VAL A 46 -4.51 5.48 3.37
N ARG A 47 -5.10 4.41 2.85
CA ARG A 47 -5.02 3.08 3.47
C ARG A 47 -4.31 2.11 2.54
N LEU A 48 -3.29 1.43 3.07
CA LEU A 48 -2.57 0.35 2.39
C LEU A 48 -3.02 -0.98 2.98
N VAL A 49 -3.63 -1.85 2.18
CA VAL A 49 -4.29 -3.09 2.62
C VAL A 49 -3.61 -4.30 1.98
N TRP A 50 -3.23 -5.26 2.82
CA TRP A 50 -2.80 -6.57 2.34
C TRP A 50 -3.99 -7.39 1.86
N VAL A 51 -3.84 -8.04 0.71
CA VAL A 51 -4.79 -9.04 0.23
C VAL A 51 -4.08 -10.37 -0.02
N PRO A 52 -4.71 -11.54 0.20
CA PRO A 52 -4.07 -12.81 -0.11
C PRO A 52 -3.74 -12.93 -1.61
N GLY A 53 -2.48 -13.22 -1.94
CA GLY A 53 -2.10 -13.64 -3.29
C GLY A 53 -2.84 -14.92 -3.68
N HIS A 54 -3.27 -15.01 -4.94
CA HIS A 54 -4.02 -16.13 -5.53
C HIS A 54 -5.51 -16.25 -5.20
N MET A 55 -6.10 -15.41 -4.35
CA MET A 55 -7.56 -15.29 -4.28
C MET A 55 -8.06 -14.47 -5.47
N ALA A 56 -9.16 -14.91 -6.10
CA ALA A 56 -9.78 -14.31 -7.28
C ALA A 56 -10.44 -12.96 -6.96
N ILE A 57 -9.65 -12.00 -6.49
CA ILE A 57 -10.08 -10.61 -6.27
C ILE A 57 -10.08 -9.93 -7.64
N PRO A 58 -11.23 -9.40 -8.11
CA PRO A 58 -11.29 -8.62 -9.34
C PRO A 58 -10.25 -7.48 -9.29
N GLY A 59 -9.38 -7.38 -10.31
CA GLY A 59 -8.28 -6.40 -10.36
C GLY A 59 -6.93 -6.86 -9.78
N ASN A 60 -6.85 -7.99 -9.06
CA ASN A 60 -5.58 -8.60 -8.60
C ASN A 60 -5.05 -9.70 -9.57
N ARG A 61 -5.82 -9.99 -10.63
CA ARG A 61 -5.38 -10.80 -11.77
C ARG A 61 -5.81 -10.07 -13.03
N GLU A 62 -4.94 -9.21 -13.54
CA GLU A 62 -4.98 -8.87 -14.97
C GLU A 62 -4.47 -10.10 -15.72
N ARG A 63 -5.33 -10.66 -16.58
CA ARG A 63 -4.88 -11.50 -17.67
C ARG A 63 -4.68 -10.64 -18.90
#